data_AF-A0A938VAW0-F1
#
_entry.id   AF-A0A938VAW0-F1
#
_cell.length_a   1.000
_cell.length_b   1.000
_cell.length_c   1.000
_cell.angle_alpha   90.00
_cell.angle_beta   90.00
_cell.angle_gamma   90.00
#
_symmetry.space_group_name_H-M   'P 1'
#
loop_
_entity.id
_entity.type
_entity.pdbx_description
1 polymer ?
#
loop_
_entity_poly.entity_id
_entity_poly.type
_entity_poly.pdbx_seq_one_letter_code
_entity_poly.pdbx_strand_id
1 'polypeptide(L)'
;MPTIRGIDDYGYCVLEILRDRRGRVTREDLYREFDRRYRSSVASEDLRGAHRDGGGPPRWQRNIDLAATRLVANRKAYAPDPDAFEIV
;
A
#
# COMPACT_ATOMS: atom_id res chain seq x y z
N MET A 1 10.97 1.62 -12.78
CA MET A 1 10.15 2.52 -11.95
C MET A 1 11.07 3.26 -10.98
N PRO A 2 10.83 4.55 -10.67
CA PRO A 2 11.62 5.27 -9.68
C PRO A 2 11.49 4.64 -8.29
N THR A 3 12.53 4.78 -7.47
CA THR A 3 12.51 4.38 -6.05
C THR A 3 11.38 5.08 -5.31
N ILE A 4 10.63 4.33 -4.50
CA ILE A 4 9.58 4.84 -3.61
C ILE A 4 10.26 5.54 -2.44
N ARG A 5 10.04 6.85 -2.29
CA ARG A 5 10.73 7.72 -1.32
C ARG A 5 9.82 8.17 -0.18
N GLY A 6 8.51 8.09 -0.36
CA GLY A 6 7.58 8.59 0.64
C GLY A 6 6.17 8.07 0.48
N ILE A 7 5.32 8.46 1.42
CA ILE A 7 3.94 7.99 1.52
C ILE A 7 3.09 8.34 0.29
N ASP A 8 3.38 9.46 -0.39
CA ASP A 8 2.69 9.84 -1.62
C ASP A 8 3.00 8.88 -2.78
N ASP A 9 4.24 8.38 -2.89
CA ASP A 9 4.62 7.36 -3.87
C ASP A 9 3.89 6.04 -3.62
N TYR A 10 3.77 5.63 -2.35
CA TYR A 10 2.92 4.50 -1.97
C TYR A 10 1.46 4.74 -2.36
N GLY A 11 0.94 5.96 -2.18
CA GLY A 11 -0.39 6.36 -2.60
C GLY A 11 -0.62 6.22 -4.11
N TYR A 12 0.35 6.63 -4.93
CA TYR A 12 0.31 6.41 -6.38
C TYR A 12 0.25 4.91 -6.72
N CYS A 13 1.09 4.09 -6.09
CA CYS A 13 1.10 2.65 -6.30
C CYS A 13 -0.24 1.99 -5.94
N VAL A 14 -0.84 2.38 -4.81
CA VAL A 14 -2.15 1.90 -4.36
C VAL A 14 -3.23 2.29 -5.37
N LEU A 15 -3.25 3.55 -5.83
CA LEU A 15 -4.20 4.00 -6.84
C LEU A 15 -4.10 3.22 -8.15
N GLU A 16 -2.89 2.94 -8.63
CA GLU A 16 -2.70 2.13 -9.84
C GLU A 16 -3.26 0.71 -9.66
N ILE A 17 -3.02 0.07 -8.51
CA ILE A 17 -3.57 -1.26 -8.22
C ILE A 17 -5.12 -1.24 -8.18
N LEU A 18 -5.72 -0.24 -7.51
CA LEU A 18 -7.18 -0.11 -7.42
C LEU A 18 -7.81 0.17 -8.80
N ARG A 19 -7.17 1.00 -9.63
CA ARG A 19 -7.63 1.30 -11.00
C ARG A 19 -7.68 0.05 -11.88
N ASP A 20 -6.66 -0.81 -11.78
CA ASP A 20 -6.56 -2.03 -12.57
C ASP A 20 -7.64 -3.06 -12.19
N ARG A 21 -7.94 -3.19 -10.89
CA ARG A 21 -8.86 -4.22 -10.41
C ARG A 21 -10.34 -3.89 -10.66
N ARG A 22 -10.70 -2.62 -10.93
CA ARG A 22 -12.07 -2.15 -11.23
C ARG A 22 -13.14 -2.72 -10.27
N GLY A 23 -12.83 -2.77 -8.98
CA GLY A 23 -13.72 -3.30 -7.96
C GLY A 23 -13.04 -3.37 -6.60
N ARG A 24 -13.67 -4.10 -5.67
CA ARG A 24 -13.19 -4.25 -4.29
C ARG A 24 -11.87 -5.04 -4.25
N VAL A 25 -10.87 -4.49 -3.56
CA VAL A 25 -9.56 -5.08 -3.34
C VAL A 25 -9.35 -5.24 -1.84
N THR A 26 -9.05 -6.46 -1.41
CA THR A 26 -8.73 -6.71 0.00
C THR A 26 -7.36 -6.14 0.36
N ARG A 27 -7.12 -5.88 1.65
CA ARG A 27 -5.81 -5.46 2.16
C ARG A 27 -4.70 -6.46 1.76
N GLU A 28 -4.97 -7.76 1.84
CA GLU A 28 -4.01 -8.79 1.41
C GLU A 28 -3.74 -8.77 -0.10
N ASP A 29 -4.78 -8.60 -0.93
CA ASP A 29 -4.61 -8.44 -2.38
C ASP A 29 -3.76 -7.22 -2.72
N LEU A 30 -3.98 -6.11 -1.99
CA LEU A 30 -3.23 -4.88 -2.15
C LEU A 30 -1.74 -5.11 -1.86
N TYR A 31 -1.41 -5.82 -0.78
CA TYR A 31 -0.04 -6.20 -0.45
C TYR A 31 0.58 -7.11 -1.50
N ARG A 32 -0.16 -8.13 -1.94
CA ARG A 32 0.33 -9.09 -2.92
C ARG A 32 0.60 -8.43 -4.27
N GLU A 33 -0.31 -7.58 -4.74
CA GLU A 33 -0.13 -6.86 -6.00
C GLU A 33 0.97 -5.80 -5.91
N PHE A 34 1.08 -5.12 -4.77
CA PHE A 34 2.17 -4.19 -4.54
C PHE A 34 3.53 -4.89 -4.54
N ASP A 35 3.66 -6.00 -3.80
CA ASP A 35 4.89 -6.78 -3.77
C ASP A 35 5.27 -7.28 -5.16
N ARG A 36 4.30 -7.85 -5.90
CA ARG A 36 4.51 -8.31 -7.27
C ARG A 36 5.03 -7.23 -8.22
N ARG A 37 4.52 -6.00 -8.11
CA ARG A 37 4.78 -4.91 -9.07
C ARG A 37 5.95 -4.00 -8.66
N TYR A 38 6.07 -3.73 -7.37
CA TYR A 38 6.82 -2.59 -6.85
C TYR A 38 7.88 -2.96 -5.81
N ARG A 39 8.00 -4.24 -5.42
CA ARG A 39 8.98 -4.70 -4.42
C ARG A 39 10.41 -4.25 -4.70
N SER A 40 10.83 -4.25 -5.96
CA SER A 40 12.18 -3.80 -6.37
C SER A 40 12.40 -2.29 -6.25
N SER A 41 11.32 -1.50 -6.15
CA SER A 41 11.37 -0.04 -6.02
C SER A 41 11.29 0.44 -4.57
N VAL A 42 11.02 -0.46 -3.62
CA VAL A 42 10.94 -0.14 -2.19
C VAL A 42 12.34 0.07 -1.62
N ALA A 43 12.52 1.14 -0.85
CA ALA A 43 13.79 1.43 -0.17
C ALA A 43 14.19 0.28 0.78
N SER A 44 15.49 -0.05 0.84
CA SER A 44 15.98 -1.18 1.63
C SER A 44 15.61 -1.12 3.12
N GLU A 45 15.46 0.07 3.67
CA GLU A 45 14.98 0.30 5.04
C GLU A 45 13.53 -0.15 5.23
N ASP A 46 12.68 0.02 4.22
CA ASP A 46 11.25 -0.32 4.28
C ASP A 46 11.02 -1.81 4.06
N LEU A 47 11.93 -2.47 3.30
CA LEU A 47 11.96 -3.93 3.13
C LEU A 47 12.25 -4.63 4.46
N ARG A 48 13.08 -4.02 5.32
CA ARG A 48 13.51 -4.57 6.61
C ARG A 48 12.46 -4.24 7.67
N GLY A 49 11.56 -5.18 7.94
CA GLY A 49 10.70 -5.14 9.13
C GLY A 49 11.53 -5.06 10.42
N ALA A 50 10.95 -4.53 11.50
CA ALA A 50 11.63 -4.12 12.73
C ALA A 50 12.53 -5.20 13.36
N HIS A 51 13.75 -5.37 12.84
CA HIS A 51 14.78 -6.21 13.44
C HIS A 51 15.47 -5.43 14.55
N ARG A 52 14.75 -5.26 15.67
CA ARG A 52 15.36 -5.15 17.00
C ARG A 52 14.43 -5.58 18.15
N ASP A 53 13.09 -5.46 18.06
CA ASP A 53 12.25 -5.68 19.26
C ASP A 53 10.83 -6.28 19.08
N GLY A 54 10.35 -6.69 17.90
CA GLY A 54 9.03 -7.35 17.86
C GLY A 54 8.48 -7.64 16.46
N GLY A 55 7.83 -8.79 16.31
CA GLY A 55 7.29 -9.34 15.05
C GLY A 55 6.08 -8.58 14.50
N GLY A 56 6.25 -7.28 14.22
CA GLY A 56 5.28 -6.48 13.47
C GLY A 56 5.48 -6.57 11.96
N PRO A 57 4.46 -6.17 11.17
CA PRO A 57 4.56 -6.18 9.71
C PRO A 57 5.68 -5.26 9.20
N PRO A 58 6.29 -5.60 8.05
CA PRO A 58 7.28 -4.74 7.40
C PRO A 58 6.80 -3.30 7.23
N ARG A 59 7.74 -2.35 7.24
CA ARG A 59 7.39 -0.92 7.16
C ARG A 59 6.67 -0.57 5.85
N TRP A 60 7.00 -1.24 4.74
CA TRP A 60 6.29 -1.04 3.47
C TRP A 60 4.79 -1.39 3.55
N GLN A 61 4.40 -2.44 4.28
CA GLN A 61 2.98 -2.78 4.48
C GLN A 61 2.25 -1.69 5.27
N ARG A 62 2.88 -1.21 6.36
CA ARG A 62 2.34 -0.08 7.15
C ARG A 62 2.23 1.19 6.32
N ASN A 63 3.18 1.45 5.42
CA ASN A 63 3.13 2.61 4.51
C ASN A 63 1.99 2.46 3.49
N ILE A 64 1.69 1.26 3.01
CA ILE A 64 0.52 1.00 2.16
C ILE A 64 -0.78 1.31 2.92
N ASP A 65 -0.92 0.82 4.16
CA ASP A 65 -2.11 1.10 4.98
C ASP A 65 -2.30 2.60 5.19
N LEU A 66 -1.24 3.30 5.60
CA LEU A 66 -1.26 4.75 5.82
C LEU A 66 -1.61 5.50 4.52
N ALA A 67 -1.10 5.05 3.38
CA ALA A 67 -1.41 5.64 2.08
C ALA A 67 -2.89 5.41 1.70
N ALA A 68 -3.40 4.20 1.90
CA ALA A 68 -4.80 3.86 1.65
C ALA A 68 -5.75 4.70 2.53
N THR A 69 -5.44 4.85 3.83
CA THR A 69 -6.21 5.74 4.73
C THR A 69 -6.20 7.18 4.25
N ARG A 70 -5.05 7.71 3.79
CA ARG A 70 -4.96 9.06 3.22
C ARG A 70 -5.79 9.21 1.94
N LEU A 71 -5.79 8.20 1.07
CA LEU A 71 -6.60 8.20 -0.15
C LEU A 71 -8.10 8.21 0.17
N VAL A 72 -8.53 7.48 1.20
CA VAL A 72 -9.93 7.52 1.69
C VAL A 72 -10.27 8.90 2.24
N ALA A 73 -9.41 9.48 3.09
CA ALA A 73 -9.62 10.83 3.63
C ALA A 73 -9.71 11.90 2.52
N ASN A 74 -8.95 11.72 1.44
CA ASN A 74 -8.95 12.61 0.28
C ASN A 74 -10.01 12.25 -0.79
N ARG A 75 -10.95 11.33 -0.49
CA ARG A 75 -12.02 10.88 -1.39
C ARG A 75 -11.50 10.36 -2.75
N LYS A 76 -10.31 9.75 -2.75
CA LYS A 76 -9.70 9.08 -3.91
C LYS A 76 -9.92 7.57 -3.92
N ALA A 77 -10.24 7.01 -2.76
CA ALA A 77 -10.64 5.63 -2.56
C ALA A 77 -11.78 5.58 -1.55
N TYR A 78 -12.51 4.48 -1.54
CA TYR A 78 -13.58 4.17 -0.61
C TYR A 78 -13.20 2.90 0.16
N ALA A 79 -13.44 2.88 1.47
CA ALA A 79 -13.26 1.70 2.30
C ALA A 79 -14.64 1.20 2.75
N PRO A 80 -15.26 0.26 2.02
CA PRO A 80 -16.57 -0.30 2.41
C PRO A 80 -16.53 -1.05 3.73
N ASP A 81 -15.37 -1.60 4.09
CA ASP A 81 -15.12 -2.37 5.30
C ASP A 81 -13.64 -2.24 5.71
N PRO A 82 -13.26 -2.59 6.96
CA PRO A 82 -11.91 -2.33 7.50
C PRO A 82 -10.75 -2.99 6.75
N ASP A 83 -11.04 -4.00 5.92
CA ASP A 83 -10.08 -4.84 5.21
C ASP A 83 -10.22 -4.78 3.69
N ALA A 84 -11.04 -3.87 3.16
CA ALA A 84 -11.20 -3.71 1.73
C ALA A 84 -11.23 -2.25 1.28
N PHE A 85 -10.74 -2.04 0.06
CA PHE A 85 -10.63 -0.76 -0.60
C PHE A 85 -11.20 -0.83 -2.02
N GLU A 86 -11.79 0.25 -2.48
CA GLU A 86 -12.35 0.40 -3.81
C GLU A 86 -12.01 1.80 -4.34
N ILE A 87 -11.85 1.96 -5.66
CA ILE A 87 -11.66 3.29 -6.24
C ILE A 87 -12.98 4.05 -6.31
N VAL A 88 -12.95 5.36 -6.08
CA VAL A 88 -14.11 6.27 -6.23
C VAL A 88 -14.18 6.79 -7.66
#